data_AF-A0A519RYH5-F1
#
_entry.id   AF-A0A519RYH5-F1
#
_cell.length_a   1.000
_cell.length_b   1.000
_cell.length_c   1.000
_cell.angle_alpha   90.00
_cell.angle_beta   90.00
_cell.angle_gamma   90.00
#
_symmetry.space_group_name_H-M   'P 1'
#
loop_
_entity.id
_entity.type
_entity.pdbx_description
1 polymer ?
#
loop_
_entity_poly.entity_id
_entity_poly.type
_entity_poly.pdbx_seq_one_letter_code
_entity_poly.pdbx_strand_id
1 'polypeptide(L)'
;MKKYFYLLSILLLNLYASAQQDTTAYAAQRVKVNTLLTERSTKFGQYDESLNQRTGIFGWQTKKDIKNSNEILRQVVLTDNNIFKELKVLMDYKDLQNEQKVAVADNSEERIQNYMRSIKKLQDQNESLKSDIAKKNSGGLSTYIIVFLLLIMAGGFYFFNKKLKHYEKRIV
;
A
#
# COMPACT_ATOMS: atom_id res chain seq x y z
N MET A 1 -14.24 -27.94 -0.63
CA MET A 1 -14.23 -26.72 0.23
C MET A 1 -13.29 -26.82 1.44
N LYS A 2 -13.30 -27.90 2.23
CA LYS A 2 -12.42 -28.05 3.41
C LYS A 2 -10.90 -27.91 3.11
N LYS A 3 -10.41 -28.44 1.98
CA LYS A 3 -8.99 -28.30 1.56
C LYS A 3 -8.55 -26.84 1.36
N TYR A 4 -9.41 -25.98 0.81
CA TYR A 4 -9.10 -24.56 0.61
C TYR A 4 -9.08 -23.79 1.94
N PHE A 5 -9.89 -24.23 2.91
CA PHE A 5 -9.91 -23.65 4.26
C PHE A 5 -8.59 -23.92 5.01
N TYR A 6 -8.03 -25.12 4.93
CA TYR A 6 -6.73 -25.42 5.52
C TYR A 6 -5.60 -24.64 4.85
N LEU A 7 -5.65 -24.49 3.53
CA LEU A 7 -4.64 -23.74 2.77
C LEU A 7 -4.68 -22.24 3.10
N LEU A 8 -5.89 -21.69 3.26
CA LEU A 8 -6.10 -20.32 3.75
C LEU A 8 -5.60 -20.14 5.18
N SER A 9 -5.86 -21.11 6.07
CA SER A 9 -5.38 -21.07 7.46
C SER A 9 -3.85 -21.10 7.55
N ILE A 10 -3.19 -21.89 6.70
CA ILE A 10 -1.72 -21.94 6.62
C ILE A 10 -1.17 -20.62 6.07
N LEU A 11 -1.79 -20.05 5.03
CA LEU A 11 -1.40 -18.76 4.48
C LEU A 11 -1.49 -17.64 5.54
N LEU A 12 -2.58 -17.61 6.30
CA LEU A 12 -2.79 -16.63 7.36
C LEU A 12 -1.73 -16.77 8.46
N LEU A 13 -1.42 -18.00 8.92
CA LEU A 13 -0.39 -18.25 9.94
C LEU A 13 1.00 -17.75 9.53
N ASN A 14 1.38 -17.90 8.25
CA ASN A 14 2.67 -17.42 7.75
C ASN A 14 2.76 -15.87 7.75
N LEU A 15 1.65 -15.17 7.48
CA LEU A 15 1.59 -13.71 7.50
C LEU A 15 1.77 -13.14 8.92
N TYR A 16 1.20 -13.79 9.94
CA TYR A 16 1.37 -13.38 11.34
C TYR A 16 2.81 -13.59 11.84
N ALA A 17 3.50 -14.64 11.38
CA ALA A 17 4.87 -14.92 11.80
C ALA A 17 5.86 -13.85 11.29
N SER A 18 5.74 -13.44 10.03
CA SER A 18 6.64 -12.44 9.44
C SER A 18 6.45 -11.05 10.05
N ALA A 19 5.21 -10.62 10.34
CA ALA A 19 4.93 -9.32 10.96
C ALA A 19 5.46 -9.21 12.41
N GLN A 20 5.53 -10.33 13.13
CA GLN A 20 6.05 -10.39 14.50
C GLN A 20 7.59 -10.30 14.54
N GLN A 21 8.27 -10.79 13.51
CA GLN A 21 9.73 -10.89 13.48
C GLN A 21 10.41 -9.51 13.45
N ASP A 22 9.89 -8.58 12.65
CA ASP A 22 10.45 -7.23 12.54
C ASP A 22 10.23 -6.40 13.83
N THR A 23 9.07 -6.60 14.48
CA THR A 23 8.74 -5.91 15.74
C THR A 23 9.59 -6.42 16.91
N THR A 24 9.85 -7.73 16.96
CA THR A 24 10.64 -8.35 18.04
C THR A 24 12.12 -8.03 17.95
N ALA A 25 12.70 -7.96 16.74
CA ALA A 25 14.09 -7.56 16.54
C ALA A 25 14.35 -6.11 16.98
N TYR A 26 13.48 -5.16 16.59
CA TYR A 26 13.59 -3.77 17.03
C TYR A 26 13.42 -3.61 18.55
N ALA A 27 12.48 -4.34 19.14
CA ALA A 27 12.27 -4.32 20.60
C ALA A 27 13.48 -4.88 21.36
N ALA A 28 14.05 -6.01 20.91
CA ALA A 28 15.25 -6.59 21.50
C ALA A 28 16.45 -5.64 21.41
N GLN A 29 16.60 -4.96 20.27
CA GLN A 29 17.64 -3.97 20.04
C GLN A 29 17.52 -2.77 21.00
N ARG A 30 16.30 -2.27 21.26
CA ARG A 30 16.04 -1.22 22.25
C ARG A 30 16.38 -1.64 23.68
N VAL A 31 16.02 -2.86 24.06
CA VAL A 31 16.38 -3.42 25.37
C VAL A 31 17.90 -3.46 25.52
N LYS A 32 18.62 -3.91 24.49
CA LYS A 32 20.09 -3.95 24.50
C LYS A 32 20.71 -2.57 24.69
N VAL A 33 20.22 -1.55 24.01
CA VAL A 33 20.68 -0.15 24.20
C VAL A 33 20.41 0.32 25.63
N ASN A 34 19.23 0.07 26.17
CA ASN A 34 18.90 0.48 27.55
C ASN A 34 19.79 -0.21 28.59
N THR A 35 20.12 -1.48 28.38
CA THR A 35 21.09 -2.20 29.22
C THR A 35 22.46 -1.54 29.15
N LEU A 36 22.97 -1.24 27.95
CA LEU A 36 24.26 -0.56 27.78
C LEU A 36 24.27 0.84 28.41
N LEU A 37 23.18 1.60 28.30
CA LEU A 37 23.02 2.91 28.95
C LEU A 37 23.04 2.80 30.48
N THR A 38 22.43 1.74 31.02
CA THR A 38 22.43 1.46 32.46
C THR A 38 23.85 1.10 32.92
N GLU A 39 24.55 0.23 32.19
CA GLU A 39 25.95 -0.11 32.44
C GLU A 39 26.86 1.12 32.41
N ARG A 40 26.67 2.01 31.42
CA ARG A 40 27.38 3.29 31.33
C ARG A 40 27.16 4.13 32.57
N SER A 41 25.90 4.28 33.02
CA SER A 41 25.57 5.08 34.20
C SER A 41 26.25 4.54 35.45
N THR A 42 26.24 3.21 35.64
CA THR A 42 26.91 2.55 36.77
C THR A 42 28.42 2.77 36.73
N LYS A 43 29.06 2.54 35.57
CA LYS A 43 30.52 2.74 35.41
C LYS A 43 30.93 4.20 35.59
N PHE A 44 30.11 5.14 35.14
CA PHE A 44 30.36 6.57 35.34
C PHE A 44 30.23 6.96 36.82
N GLY A 45 29.27 6.38 37.56
CA GLY A 45 29.19 6.53 39.02
C GLY A 45 30.44 6.01 39.72
N GLN A 46 30.93 4.82 39.33
CA GLN A 46 32.18 4.25 39.86
C GLN A 46 33.41 5.12 39.52
N TYR A 47 33.42 5.75 38.34
CA TYR A 47 34.47 6.69 37.97
C TYR A 47 34.47 7.91 38.90
N ASP A 48 33.30 8.50 39.15
CA ASP A 48 33.16 9.65 40.05
C ASP A 48 33.57 9.32 41.50
N GLU A 49 33.18 8.14 42.00
CA GLU A 49 33.65 7.63 43.28
C GLU A 49 35.17 7.44 43.31
N SER A 50 35.76 6.90 42.22
CA SER A 50 37.20 6.68 42.11
C SER A 50 38.02 7.98 42.05
N LEU A 51 37.44 9.08 41.53
CA LEU A 51 38.08 10.40 41.56
C LEU A 51 38.19 10.94 42.99
N ASN A 52 37.22 10.60 43.85
CA ASN A 52 37.20 11.05 45.24
C ASN A 52 38.04 10.17 46.18
N GLN A 53 38.50 9.00 45.73
CA GLN A 53 39.38 8.13 46.51
C GLN A 53 40.79 8.74 46.62
N ARG A 54 41.25 8.93 47.86
CA ARG A 54 42.61 9.40 48.17
C ARG A 54 43.24 8.46 49.18
N THR A 55 43.99 7.46 48.71
CA THR A 55 44.58 6.43 49.58
C THR A 55 46.02 6.74 50.01
N GLY A 56 46.57 7.89 49.59
CA GLY A 56 47.91 8.31 49.97
C GLY A 56 48.01 8.69 51.45
N ILE A 57 49.19 8.47 52.03
CA ILE A 57 49.50 8.67 53.47
C ILE A 57 49.19 10.10 53.97
N PHE A 58 49.06 11.07 53.08
CA PHE A 58 48.73 12.47 53.41
C PHE A 58 47.42 12.96 52.78
N GLY A 59 46.52 12.07 52.39
CA GLY A 59 45.27 12.44 51.70
C GLY A 59 45.47 12.90 50.25
N TRP A 60 46.58 12.49 49.62
CA TRP A 60 46.86 12.72 48.20
C TRP A 60 46.45 11.50 47.39
N GLN A 61 46.05 11.71 46.14
CA GLN A 61 45.82 10.61 45.21
C GLN A 61 47.13 9.90 44.89
N THR A 62 47.12 8.58 44.96
CA THR A 62 48.27 7.77 44.56
C THR A 62 48.24 7.49 43.06
N LYS A 63 49.38 7.10 42.50
CA LYS A 63 49.44 6.62 41.11
C LYS A 63 48.49 5.43 40.86
N LYS A 64 48.24 4.61 41.89
CA LYS A 64 47.30 3.47 41.81
C LYS A 64 45.86 3.96 41.68
N ASP A 65 45.46 4.97 42.45
CA ASP A 65 44.12 5.57 42.39
C ASP A 65 43.86 6.19 41.00
N ILE A 66 44.84 6.94 40.48
CA ILE A 66 44.77 7.56 39.15
C ILE A 66 44.71 6.50 38.04
N LYS A 67 45.47 5.41 38.15
CA LYS A 67 45.40 4.31 37.17
C LYS A 67 44.04 3.63 37.18
N ASN A 68 43.44 3.45 38.36
CA ASN A 68 42.12 2.85 38.49
C ASN A 68 41.03 3.72 37.86
N SER A 69 41.01 5.02 38.17
CA SER A 69 40.03 5.95 37.57
C SER A 69 40.17 6.05 36.06
N ASN A 70 41.40 6.03 35.53
CA ASN A 70 41.64 6.05 34.08
C ASN A 70 41.18 4.75 33.41
N GLU A 71 41.36 3.59 34.04
CA GLU A 71 40.83 2.32 33.52
C GLU A 71 39.29 2.32 33.50
N ILE A 72 38.64 2.84 34.55
CA ILE A 72 37.17 2.98 34.57
C ILE A 72 36.71 3.92 33.45
N LEU A 73 37.40 5.04 33.24
CA LEU A 73 37.11 5.96 32.14
C LEU A 73 37.26 5.29 30.77
N ARG A 74 38.31 4.48 30.58
CA ARG A 74 38.48 3.67 29.37
C ARG A 74 37.30 2.73 29.14
N GLN A 75 36.83 2.07 30.19
CA GLN A 75 35.65 1.19 30.12
C GLN A 75 34.36 1.94 29.80
N VAL A 76 34.18 3.16 30.31
CA VAL A 76 33.06 4.03 29.93
C VAL A 76 33.11 4.36 28.44
N VAL A 77 34.26 4.79 27.93
CA VAL A 77 34.42 5.11 26.49
C VAL A 77 34.15 3.90 25.59
N LEU A 78 34.59 2.71 25.99
CA LEU A 78 34.28 1.48 25.24
C LEU A 78 32.79 1.15 25.25
N THR A 79 32.12 1.32 26.40
CA THR A 79 30.65 1.19 26.48
C THR A 79 29.95 2.24 25.61
N ASP A 80 30.44 3.48 25.57
CA ASP A 80 29.88 4.55 24.73
C ASP A 80 29.98 4.22 23.24
N ASN A 81 31.12 3.69 22.80
CA ASN A 81 31.29 3.22 21.41
C ASN A 81 30.29 2.11 21.05
N ASN A 82 30.03 1.18 21.98
CA ASN A 82 29.03 0.14 21.77
C ASN A 82 27.61 0.73 21.70
N ILE A 83 27.28 1.69 22.57
CA ILE A 83 26.00 2.40 22.53
C ILE A 83 25.81 3.08 21.17
N PHE A 84 26.82 3.80 20.68
CA PHE A 84 26.75 4.47 19.37
C PHE A 84 26.52 3.50 18.22
N LYS A 85 27.18 2.33 18.25
CA LYS A 85 26.99 1.29 17.23
C LYS A 85 25.54 0.78 17.23
N GLU A 86 24.99 0.46 18.40
CA GLU A 86 23.62 -0.08 18.49
C GLU A 86 22.56 0.99 18.19
N LEU A 87 22.81 2.26 18.55
CA LEU A 87 21.95 3.39 18.18
C LEU A 87 21.95 3.64 16.66
N LYS A 88 23.10 3.54 15.99
CA LYS A 88 23.18 3.66 14.53
C LYS A 88 22.30 2.59 13.86
N VAL A 89 22.38 1.34 14.31
CA VAL A 89 21.52 0.26 13.82
C VAL A 89 20.03 0.60 14.00
N LEU A 90 19.62 1.13 15.16
CA LEU A 90 18.23 1.56 15.38
C LEU A 90 17.79 2.71 14.47
N MET A 91 18.69 3.63 14.14
CA MET A 91 18.45 4.73 13.20
C MET A 91 18.25 4.19 11.77
N ASP A 92 19.17 3.33 11.32
CA ASP A 92 19.11 2.71 9.99
C ASP A 92 17.79 1.92 9.81
N TYR A 93 17.34 1.18 10.84
CA TYR A 93 16.02 0.50 10.81
C TYR A 93 14.84 1.46 10.68
N LYS A 94 14.91 2.65 11.32
CA LYS A 94 13.85 3.66 11.25
C LYS A 94 13.82 4.33 9.89
N ASP A 95 14.98 4.62 9.32
CA ASP A 95 15.12 5.24 8.01
C ASP A 95 14.62 4.31 6.90
N LEU A 96 14.96 3.01 6.96
CA LEU A 96 14.42 1.99 6.05
C LEU A 96 12.89 1.90 6.11
N GLN A 97 12.29 1.93 7.31
CA GLN A 97 10.84 1.94 7.45
C GLN A 97 10.22 3.22 6.89
N ASN A 98 10.89 4.35 7.01
CA ASN A 98 10.40 5.63 6.50
C ASN A 98 10.46 5.68 4.97
N GLU A 99 11.57 5.23 4.38
CA GLU A 99 11.72 5.09 2.92
C GLU A 99 10.66 4.16 2.33
N GLN A 100 10.41 3.01 2.97
CA GLN A 100 9.34 2.10 2.52
C GLN A 100 7.95 2.77 2.56
N LYS A 101 7.64 3.55 3.59
CA LYS A 101 6.36 4.26 3.69
C LYS A 101 6.20 5.31 2.60
N VAL A 102 7.24 6.10 2.34
CA VAL A 102 7.25 7.11 1.27
C VAL A 102 7.11 6.43 -0.10
N ALA A 103 7.90 5.39 -0.36
CA ALA A 103 7.82 4.64 -1.61
C ALA A 103 6.43 4.02 -1.84
N VAL A 104 5.80 3.47 -0.80
CA VAL A 104 4.43 2.91 -0.91
C VAL A 104 3.40 4.01 -1.17
N ALA A 105 3.54 5.19 -0.55
CA ALA A 105 2.66 6.32 -0.81
C ALA A 105 2.78 6.82 -2.26
N ASP A 106 4.00 7.02 -2.76
CA ASP A 106 4.26 7.46 -4.14
C ASP A 106 3.70 6.46 -5.16
N ASN A 107 3.97 5.17 -4.97
CA ASN A 107 3.41 4.11 -5.83
C ASN A 107 1.88 4.05 -5.76
N SER A 108 1.27 4.33 -4.60
CA SER A 108 -0.18 4.36 -4.44
C SER A 108 -0.79 5.55 -5.19
N GLU A 109 -0.19 6.73 -5.10
CA GLU A 109 -0.63 7.92 -5.83
C GLU A 109 -0.53 7.72 -7.35
N GLU A 110 0.58 7.16 -7.84
CA GLU A 110 0.74 6.85 -9.26
C GLU A 110 -0.35 5.88 -9.75
N ARG A 111 -0.63 4.83 -8.98
CA ARG A 111 -1.71 3.88 -9.27
C ARG A 111 -3.07 4.55 -9.30
N ILE A 112 -3.38 5.40 -8.33
CA ILE A 112 -4.64 6.15 -8.28
C ILE A 112 -4.79 7.05 -9.51
N GLN A 113 -3.73 7.76 -9.91
CA GLN A 113 -3.75 8.60 -11.11
C GLN A 113 -3.97 7.77 -12.38
N ASN A 114 -3.33 6.61 -12.49
CA ASN A 114 -3.49 5.71 -13.64
C ASN A 114 -4.91 5.12 -13.71
N TYR A 115 -5.50 4.72 -12.58
CA TYR A 115 -6.90 4.30 -12.53
C TYR A 115 -7.86 5.44 -12.91
N MET A 116 -7.63 6.65 -12.40
CA MET A 116 -8.44 7.82 -12.74
C MET A 116 -8.40 8.12 -14.25
N ARG A 117 -7.22 8.06 -14.89
CA ARG A 117 -7.09 8.21 -16.36
C ARG A 117 -7.86 7.13 -17.11
N SER A 118 -7.79 5.89 -16.64
CA SER A 118 -8.48 4.75 -17.26
C SER A 118 -10.00 4.89 -17.12
N ILE A 119 -10.49 5.31 -15.95
CA ILE A 119 -11.91 5.58 -15.71
C ILE A 119 -12.40 6.72 -16.61
N LYS A 120 -11.66 7.83 -16.71
CA LYS A 120 -12.01 8.93 -17.63
C LYS A 120 -12.10 8.45 -19.08
N LYS A 121 -11.10 7.70 -19.55
CA LYS A 121 -11.11 7.13 -20.91
C LYS A 121 -12.34 6.25 -21.15
N LEU A 122 -12.72 5.43 -20.16
CA LEU A 122 -13.92 4.60 -20.25
C LEU A 122 -15.22 5.43 -20.24
N GLN A 123 -15.25 6.52 -19.47
CA GLN A 123 -16.38 7.46 -19.47
C GLN A 123 -16.52 8.16 -20.82
N ASP A 124 -15.43 8.70 -21.36
CA ASP A 124 -15.40 9.35 -22.68
C ASP A 124 -15.86 8.39 -23.79
N GLN A 125 -15.41 7.13 -23.74
CA GLN A 125 -15.84 6.08 -24.66
C GLN A 125 -17.33 5.74 -24.51
N ASN A 126 -17.84 5.71 -23.28
CA ASN A 126 -19.26 5.43 -23.04
C ASN A 126 -20.13 6.58 -23.53
N GLU A 127 -19.70 7.83 -23.32
CA GLU A 127 -20.38 9.00 -23.86
C GLU A 127 -20.36 9.03 -25.39
N SER A 128 -19.22 8.71 -26.03
CA SER A 128 -19.14 8.64 -27.49
C SER A 128 -20.06 7.55 -28.05
N LEU A 129 -20.03 6.33 -27.47
CA LEU A 129 -20.92 5.23 -27.82
C LEU A 129 -22.40 5.62 -27.66
N LYS A 130 -22.78 6.28 -26.56
CA LYS A 130 -24.15 6.79 -26.38
C LYS A 130 -24.52 7.82 -27.43
N SER A 131 -23.60 8.72 -27.77
CA SER A 131 -23.82 9.72 -28.82
C SER A 131 -23.98 9.08 -30.21
N ASP A 132 -23.21 8.03 -30.50
CA ASP A 132 -23.28 7.29 -31.76
C ASP A 132 -24.57 6.47 -31.85
N ILE A 133 -25.00 5.85 -30.75
CA ILE A 133 -26.31 5.19 -30.67
C ILE A 133 -27.43 6.20 -30.86
N ALA A 134 -27.36 7.36 -30.21
CA ALA A 134 -28.37 8.41 -30.35
C ALA A 134 -28.47 8.91 -31.81
N LYS A 135 -27.33 9.13 -32.47
CA LYS A 135 -27.27 9.49 -33.91
C LYS A 135 -27.75 8.37 -34.84
N LYS A 136 -27.53 7.10 -34.48
CA LYS A 136 -27.98 5.94 -35.26
C LYS A 136 -29.47 5.67 -35.09
N ASN A 137 -30.04 6.01 -33.93
CA ASN A 137 -31.47 5.85 -33.65
C ASN A 137 -32.32 7.01 -34.21
N SER A 138 -31.72 8.16 -34.55
CA SER A 138 -32.41 9.39 -34.95
C SER A 138 -32.85 9.46 -36.43
N GLY A 139 -33.31 8.34 -37.02
CA GLY A 139 -34.25 8.44 -38.14
C GLY A 139 -33.77 7.96 -39.50
N GLY A 140 -34.09 6.70 -39.79
CA GLY A 140 -34.14 6.24 -41.18
C GLY A 140 -34.85 4.91 -41.26
N LEU A 141 -34.26 3.88 -40.66
CA LEU A 141 -34.69 2.50 -40.90
C LEU A 141 -36.13 2.21 -40.46
N SER A 142 -36.55 2.71 -39.28
CA SER A 142 -37.94 2.51 -38.81
C SER A 142 -38.96 3.20 -39.70
N THR A 143 -38.68 4.42 -40.17
CA THR A 143 -39.58 5.18 -41.05
C THR A 143 -39.66 4.55 -42.44
N TYR A 144 -38.54 4.09 -43.01
CA TYR A 144 -38.53 3.40 -44.30
C TYR A 144 -39.31 2.07 -44.25
N ILE A 145 -39.20 1.32 -43.15
CA ILE A 145 -39.96 0.08 -42.95
C ILE A 145 -41.48 0.36 -42.87
N ILE A 146 -41.89 1.41 -42.14
CA ILE A 146 -43.30 1.81 -42.04
C ILE A 146 -43.89 2.20 -43.41
N VAL A 147 -43.16 2.98 -44.20
CA VAL A 147 -43.60 3.44 -45.53
C VAL A 147 -43.72 2.26 -46.49
N PHE A 148 -42.75 1.34 -46.46
CA PHE A 148 -42.78 0.14 -47.29
C PHE A 148 -43.98 -0.77 -46.96
N LEU A 149 -44.30 -0.93 -45.67
CA LEU A 149 -45.44 -1.74 -45.23
C LEU A 149 -46.79 -1.13 -45.67
N LEU A 150 -46.93 0.19 -45.61
CA LEU A 150 -48.11 0.91 -46.11
C LEU A 150 -48.30 0.73 -47.63
N LEU A 151 -47.21 0.74 -48.40
CA LEU A 151 -47.24 0.54 -49.85
C LEU A 151 -47.75 -0.86 -50.22
N ILE A 152 -47.33 -1.89 -49.49
CA ILE A 152 -47.80 -3.27 -49.70
C ILE A 152 -49.28 -3.40 -49.36
N MET A 153 -49.73 -2.81 -48.25
CA MET A 153 -51.14 -2.80 -47.86
C MET A 153 -52.02 -2.09 -48.91
N ALA A 154 -51.61 -0.91 -49.38
CA ALA A 154 -52.33 -0.18 -50.41
C ALA A 154 -52.37 -0.92 -51.76
N GLY A 155 -51.23 -1.50 -52.18
CA GLY A 155 -51.14 -2.30 -53.40
C GLY A 155 -51.98 -3.58 -53.34
N GLY A 156 -51.95 -4.28 -52.20
CA GLY A 156 -52.77 -5.45 -51.94
C GLY A 156 -54.27 -5.12 -51.97
N PHE A 157 -54.68 -4.05 -51.29
CA PHE A 157 -56.08 -3.59 -51.28
C PHE A 157 -56.58 -3.20 -52.68
N TYR A 158 -55.76 -2.51 -53.47
CA TYR A 158 -56.10 -2.18 -54.85
C TYR A 158 -56.26 -3.43 -55.72
N PHE A 159 -55.37 -4.41 -55.59
CA PHE A 159 -55.44 -5.67 -56.33
C PHE A 159 -56.67 -6.49 -55.97
N PHE A 160 -56.99 -6.61 -54.68
CA PHE A 160 -58.19 -7.31 -54.21
C PHE A 160 -59.48 -6.64 -54.67
N ASN A 161 -59.58 -5.30 -54.59
CA ASN A 161 -60.75 -4.58 -55.10
C ASN A 161 -60.91 -4.71 -56.62
N LYS A 162 -59.81 -4.70 -57.37
CA LYS A 162 -59.85 -4.93 -58.83
C LYS A 162 -60.32 -6.35 -59.15
N LYS A 163 -59.91 -7.34 -58.35
CA LYS A 163 -60.36 -8.73 -58.51
C LYS A 163 -61.85 -8.88 -58.18
N LEU A 164 -62.35 -8.24 -57.12
CA LEU A 164 -63.77 -8.28 -56.75
C LEU A 164 -64.67 -7.73 -57.86
N LYS A 165 -64.33 -6.55 -58.43
CA LYS A 165 -65.07 -5.98 -59.58
C LYS A 165 -65.09 -6.88 -60.82
N HIS A 166 -64.06 -7.72 -61.01
CA HIS A 166 -64.02 -8.66 -62.12
C HIS A 166 -64.88 -9.90 -61.91
N TYR A 167 -65.19 -10.28 -60.66
CA TYR A 167 -66.14 -11.36 -60.36
C TYR A 167 -67.59 -10.90 -60.50
N GLU A 168 -67.90 -9.67 -60.09
CA GLU A 168 -69.24 -9.09 -60.22
C GLU A 168 -69.68 -8.94 -61.69
N LYS A 169 -68.74 -8.63 -62.59
CA LYS A 169 -68.99 -8.49 -64.03
C LYS A 169 -69.12 -9.82 -64.80
N ARG A 170 -68.92 -10.98 -64.15
CA ARG A 170 -69.10 -12.31 -64.74
C ARG A 170 -70.39 -13.02 -64.32
N ILE A 171 -71.19 -12.40 -63.45
CA ILE A 171 -72.46 -12.95 -62.93
C ILE A 171 -73.69 -12.27 -63.58
N VAL A 172 -73.50 -11.28 -64.47
CA VAL A 172 -74.56 -10.72 -65.32
C VAL A 172 -74.42 -11.24 -66.74
#